data_AF-A0A5E4XLQ4-F1
#
_entry.id   AF-A0A5E4XLQ4-F1
#
_cell.length_a   1.000
_cell.length_b   1.000
_cell.length_c   1.000
_cell.angle_alpha   90.00
_cell.angle_beta   90.00
_cell.angle_gamma   90.00
#
_symmetry.space_group_name_H-M   'P 1'
#
loop_
_entity.id
_entity.type
_entity.pdbx_description
1 polymer ?
#
loop_
_entity_poly.entity_id
_entity_poly.type
_entity_poly.pdbx_seq_one_letter_code
_entity_poly.pdbx_strand_id
1 'polypeptide(L)'
;MRAMPNHIARSSLFAPLSKTRRRQFLNDYPLISRSDVKIKFTGVQLDESQADVWMQLMHVASASPLGKPFNVQSASILEAMGRQVGGAEYRWLRRAVEALYKATLIIDVVNKYRIGDGDSNGDGIRMIDRFRYDASRKQ
;
A
#
# COMPACT_ATOMS: atom_id res chain seq x y z
N MET A 1 11.58 -5.84 13.24
CA MET A 1 11.04 -4.46 13.36
C MET A 1 10.39 -4.08 12.04
N ARG A 2 9.16 -3.55 12.03
CA ARG A 2 8.53 -2.98 10.85
C ARG A 2 8.90 -1.48 10.81
N ALA A 3 9.42 -1.00 9.70
CA ALA A 3 9.77 0.41 9.55
C ALA A 3 9.20 0.96 8.25
N MET A 4 8.54 2.11 8.32
CA MET A 4 8.04 2.83 7.17
C MET A 4 9.12 3.79 6.64
N PRO A 5 9.34 3.89 5.32
CA PRO A 5 10.24 4.90 4.77
C PRO A 5 9.86 6.31 5.23
N ASN A 6 10.84 7.11 5.64
CA ASN A 6 10.63 8.42 6.25
C ASN A 6 9.77 9.38 5.41
N HIS A 7 9.91 9.35 4.09
CA HIS A 7 9.11 10.20 3.19
C HIS A 7 7.64 9.78 3.14
N ILE A 8 7.34 8.47 3.28
CA ILE A 8 5.97 7.96 3.34
C ILE A 8 5.35 8.28 4.70
N ALA A 9 6.10 8.04 5.78
CA ALA A 9 5.65 8.31 7.15
C ALA A 9 5.33 9.79 7.43
N ARG A 10 5.93 10.71 6.67
CA ARG A 10 5.68 12.16 6.75
C ARG A 10 4.83 12.70 5.60
N SER A 11 4.04 11.82 4.97
CA SER A 11 3.10 12.18 3.91
C SER A 11 1.67 11.86 4.32
N SER A 12 0.70 12.44 3.61
CA SER A 12 -0.71 12.10 3.77
C SER A 12 -1.13 10.83 3.03
N LEU A 13 -0.19 9.96 2.64
CA LEU A 13 -0.50 8.72 1.91
C LEU A 13 -1.43 7.81 2.71
N PHE A 14 -1.12 7.62 3.99
CA PHE A 14 -1.96 6.91 4.95
C PHE A 14 -2.56 7.93 5.92
N ALA A 15 -3.73 8.47 5.57
CA ALA A 15 -4.36 9.52 6.35
C ALA A 15 -5.16 8.94 7.53
N PRO A 16 -5.25 9.64 8.68
CA PRO A 16 -6.18 9.27 9.74
C PRO A 16 -7.62 9.53 9.26
N LEU A 17 -8.29 8.48 8.79
CA LEU A 17 -9.67 8.54 8.30
C LEU A 17 -10.63 7.96 9.33
N SER A 18 -11.74 8.67 9.58
CA SER A 18 -12.85 8.13 10.35
C SER A 18 -13.50 6.97 9.61
N LYS A 19 -13.84 5.90 10.33
CA LYS A 19 -14.58 4.73 9.82
C LYS A 19 -15.94 5.10 9.21
N THR A 20 -16.51 6.24 9.60
CA THR A 20 -17.81 6.73 9.13
C THR A 20 -17.69 7.55 7.84
N ARG A 21 -16.50 8.06 7.51
CA ARG A 21 -16.30 8.87 6.31
C ARG A 21 -16.13 7.96 5.10
N ARG A 22 -16.87 8.26 4.03
CA ARG A 22 -16.72 7.56 2.74
C ARG A 22 -15.32 7.83 2.18
N ARG A 23 -14.58 6.75 1.87
CA ARG A 23 -13.29 6.84 1.18
C ARG A 23 -13.50 7.43 -0.21
N GLN A 24 -12.71 8.44 -0.54
CA GLN A 24 -12.75 9.11 -1.84
C GLN A 24 -11.80 8.42 -2.81
N PHE A 25 -12.15 8.45 -4.09
CA PHE A 25 -11.20 8.15 -5.15
C PHE A 25 -10.43 9.41 -5.48
N LEU A 26 -9.10 9.33 -5.41
CA LEU A 26 -8.18 10.41 -5.70
C LEU A 26 -7.53 10.11 -7.06
N ASN A 27 -7.44 11.10 -7.93
CA ASN A 27 -6.84 10.98 -9.25
C ASN A 27 -5.79 12.06 -9.45
N ASP A 28 -4.54 11.66 -9.69
CA ASP A 28 -3.36 12.54 -9.77
C ASP A 28 -3.28 13.56 -8.63
N TYR A 29 -3.75 13.16 -7.44
CA TYR A 29 -3.96 14.08 -6.32
C TYR A 29 -2.62 14.36 -5.60
N PRO A 30 -2.23 15.63 -5.41
CA PRO A 30 -1.02 15.98 -4.69
C PRO A 30 -1.20 15.72 -3.19
N LEU A 31 -0.44 14.77 -2.65
CA LEU A 31 -0.43 14.47 -1.22
C LEU A 31 0.36 15.54 -0.46
N ILE A 32 -0.10 15.85 0.75
CA ILE A 32 0.66 16.69 1.67
C ILE A 32 1.92 15.91 2.04
N SER A 33 3.07 16.52 1.77
CA SER A 33 4.41 15.95 1.95
C SER A 33 5.38 17.06 2.31
N ARG A 34 6.63 16.71 2.67
CA ARG A 34 7.66 17.72 3.00
C ARG A 34 8.07 18.51 1.77
N SER A 35 8.63 19.71 1.96
CA SER A 35 9.01 20.62 0.86
C SER A 35 10.05 20.04 -0.12
N ASP A 36 10.78 19.00 0.26
CA ASP A 36 11.82 18.34 -0.54
C ASP A 36 11.28 17.22 -1.45
N VAL A 37 10.03 16.76 -1.26
CA VAL A 37 9.43 15.67 -2.05
C VAL A 37 7.96 15.96 -2.33
N LYS A 38 7.55 15.92 -3.60
CA LYS A 38 6.14 15.96 -4.00
C LYS A 38 5.68 14.56 -4.35
N ILE A 39 4.57 14.13 -3.76
CA ILE A 39 3.96 12.83 -4.05
C ILE A 39 2.60 13.07 -4.67
N LYS A 40 2.36 12.51 -5.85
CA LYS A 40 1.02 12.41 -6.43
C LYS A 40 0.48 11.00 -6.26
N PHE A 41 -0.81 10.90 -6.00
CA PHE A 41 -1.49 9.66 -5.71
C PHE A 41 -2.74 9.48 -6.57
N THR A 42 -2.89 8.27 -7.10
CA THR A 42 -4.10 7.81 -7.77
C THR A 42 -4.57 6.51 -7.12
N GLY A 43 -5.83 6.47 -6.70
CA GLY A 43 -6.42 5.31 -6.05
C GLY A 43 -7.50 5.68 -5.04
N VAL A 44 -8.00 4.68 -4.32
CA VAL A 44 -8.87 4.93 -3.17
C VAL A 44 -8.02 5.44 -2.01
N GLN A 45 -8.48 6.49 -1.33
CA GLN A 45 -7.79 7.05 -0.17
C GLN A 45 -7.45 5.98 0.86
N LEU A 46 -6.17 5.89 1.23
CA LEU A 46 -5.66 4.90 2.17
C LEU A 46 -5.66 5.46 3.60
N ASP A 47 -5.95 4.58 4.55
CA ASP A 47 -5.93 4.86 5.98
C ASP A 47 -4.83 4.06 6.72
N GLU A 48 -4.69 4.33 8.01
CA GLU A 48 -3.72 3.67 8.91
C GLU A 48 -3.79 2.14 8.83
N SER A 49 -4.98 1.57 8.61
CA SER A 49 -5.13 0.12 8.55
C SER A 49 -4.57 -0.47 7.25
N GLN A 50 -4.56 0.28 6.14
CA GLN A 50 -3.81 -0.13 4.94
C GLN A 50 -2.30 0.07 5.15
N ALA A 51 -1.88 1.02 5.98
CA ALA A 51 -0.48 1.20 6.34
C ALA A 51 0.06 -0.03 7.08
N ASP A 52 -0.70 -0.56 8.04
CA ASP A 52 -0.34 -1.78 8.78
C ASP A 52 -0.20 -3.00 7.87
N VAL A 53 -1.16 -3.18 6.96
CA VAL A 53 -1.13 -4.26 5.96
C VAL A 53 0.10 -4.13 5.08
N TRP A 54 0.36 -2.93 4.55
CA TRP A 54 1.52 -2.68 3.70
C TRP A 54 2.84 -2.94 4.45
N MET A 55 2.99 -2.45 5.68
CA MET A 55 4.18 -2.70 6.50
C MET A 55 4.38 -4.19 6.81
N GLN A 56 3.32 -4.92 7.09
CA GLN A 56 3.42 -6.37 7.32
C GLN A 56 3.82 -7.11 6.03
N LEU A 57 3.27 -6.73 4.88
CA LEU A 57 3.67 -7.29 3.58
C LEU A 57 5.14 -6.98 3.26
N MET A 58 5.59 -5.74 3.46
CA MET A 58 7.00 -5.36 3.28
C MET A 58 7.93 -6.13 4.21
N HIS A 59 7.50 -6.36 5.45
CA HIS A 59 8.28 -7.15 6.40
C HIS A 59 8.45 -8.60 5.93
N VAL A 60 7.39 -9.25 5.45
CA VAL A 60 7.51 -10.60 4.89
C VAL A 60 8.34 -10.60 3.60
N ALA A 61 8.14 -9.61 2.74
CA ALA A 61 8.91 -9.45 1.50
C ALA A 61 10.41 -9.28 1.76
N SER A 62 10.81 -8.63 2.86
CA SER A 62 12.21 -8.40 3.21
C SER A 62 13.02 -9.70 3.43
N ALA A 63 12.35 -10.80 3.74
CA ALA A 63 12.96 -12.12 3.85
C ALA A 63 13.06 -12.87 2.51
N SER A 64 12.50 -12.30 1.43
CA SER A 64 12.46 -12.90 0.10
C SER A 64 13.41 -12.17 -0.87
N PRO A 65 13.94 -12.85 -1.89
CA PRO A 65 14.73 -12.19 -2.92
C PRO A 65 13.94 -11.11 -3.65
N LEU A 66 14.58 -9.95 -3.87
CA LEU A 66 13.98 -8.83 -4.59
C LEU A 66 13.55 -9.25 -6.00
N GLY A 67 12.39 -8.75 -6.45
CA GLY A 67 11.85 -9.03 -7.79
C GLY A 67 11.20 -10.41 -7.95
N LYS A 68 11.26 -11.30 -6.95
CA LYS A 68 10.53 -12.57 -6.96
C LYS A 68 9.22 -12.45 -6.20
N PRO A 69 8.12 -13.06 -6.71
CA PRO A 69 6.90 -13.16 -5.93
C PRO A 69 7.13 -14.06 -4.70
N PHE A 70 6.45 -13.75 -3.61
CA PHE A 70 6.49 -14.52 -2.38
C PHE A 70 5.08 -14.95 -1.98
N ASN A 71 4.98 -16.09 -1.29
CA ASN A 71 3.71 -16.62 -0.81
C ASN A 71 3.52 -16.24 0.66
N VAL A 72 2.30 -15.84 1.00
CA VAL A 72 1.91 -15.51 2.37
C VAL A 72 0.57 -16.14 2.71
N GLN A 73 0.47 -16.62 3.94
CA GLN A 73 -0.81 -17.08 4.48
C GLN A 73 -1.56 -15.90 5.09
N SER A 74 -2.81 -15.71 4.68
CA SER A 74 -3.67 -14.62 5.18
C SER A 74 -3.83 -14.66 6.70
N ALA A 75 -3.94 -15.86 7.30
CA ALA A 75 -4.04 -16.03 8.75
C ALA A 75 -2.81 -15.43 9.46
N SER A 76 -1.61 -15.76 8.99
CA SER A 76 -0.36 -15.25 9.56
C SER A 76 -0.22 -13.74 9.42
N ILE A 77 -0.76 -13.13 8.36
CA ILE A 77 -0.82 -11.67 8.23
C ILE A 77 -1.75 -11.08 9.30
N LEU A 78 -2.96 -11.64 9.46
CA LEU A 78 -3.94 -11.18 10.45
C LEU A 78 -3.40 -11.33 11.88
N GLU A 79 -2.86 -12.50 12.22
CA GLU A 79 -2.25 -12.79 13.52
C GLU A 79 -1.10 -11.85 13.82
N ALA A 80 -0.22 -11.60 12.85
CA ALA A 80 0.89 -10.67 13.02
C ALA A 80 0.43 -9.21 13.20
N MET A 81 -0.79 -8.86 12.81
CA MET A 81 -1.42 -7.56 13.09
C MET A 81 -2.29 -7.58 14.36
N GLY A 82 -2.30 -8.68 15.12
CA GLY A 82 -3.12 -8.83 16.32
C GLY A 82 -4.62 -8.92 16.04
N ARG A 83 -5.01 -9.26 14.81
CA ARG A 83 -6.41 -9.41 14.40
C ARG A 83 -6.87 -10.86 14.56
N GLN A 84 -8.18 -11.02 14.74
CA GLN A 84 -8.80 -12.34 14.75
C GLN A 84 -8.72 -12.97 13.35
N VAL A 85 -8.71 -14.30 13.33
CA VAL A 85 -8.77 -15.07 12.09
C VAL A 85 -10.20 -15.51 11.85
N GLY A 86 -10.79 -15.06 10.73
CA GLY A 86 -12.16 -15.41 10.37
C GLY A 86 -12.60 -14.78 9.07
N GLY A 87 -13.74 -15.25 8.53
CA GLY A 87 -14.21 -14.85 7.19
C GLY A 87 -14.39 -13.33 7.00
N ALA A 88 -14.83 -12.61 8.04
CA ALA A 88 -14.95 -11.14 7.96
C ALA A 88 -13.58 -10.46 7.84
N GLU A 89 -12.59 -10.93 8.61
CA GLU A 89 -11.22 -10.42 8.64
C GLU A 89 -10.47 -10.75 7.35
N TYR A 90 -10.70 -11.94 6.78
CA TYR A 90 -10.17 -12.27 5.45
C TYR A 90 -10.74 -11.39 4.35
N ARG A 91 -12.04 -11.11 4.37
CA ARG A 91 -12.66 -10.17 3.41
C ARG A 91 -12.12 -8.75 3.60
N TRP A 92 -11.90 -8.33 4.84
CA TRP A 92 -11.30 -7.03 5.15
C TRP A 92 -9.86 -6.94 4.61
N LEU A 93 -9.01 -7.94 4.90
CA LEU A 93 -7.63 -8.00 4.43
C LEU A 93 -7.59 -7.98 2.90
N ARG A 94 -8.49 -8.75 2.26
CA ARG A 94 -8.60 -8.77 0.80
C ARG A 94 -8.86 -7.38 0.21
N ARG A 95 -9.81 -6.64 0.78
CA ARG A 95 -10.12 -5.26 0.35
C ARG A 95 -8.94 -4.31 0.56
N ALA A 96 -8.19 -4.48 1.65
CA ALA A 96 -7.01 -3.67 1.93
C ALA A 96 -5.90 -3.92 0.89
N VAL A 97 -5.61 -5.18 0.57
CA VAL A 97 -4.63 -5.55 -0.48
C VAL A 97 -5.09 -5.08 -1.86
N GLU A 98 -6.38 -5.20 -2.18
CA GLU A 98 -6.94 -4.69 -3.44
C GLU A 98 -6.82 -3.15 -3.54
N ALA A 99 -6.97 -2.41 -2.44
CA ALA A 99 -6.74 -0.97 -2.42
C ALA A 99 -5.26 -0.62 -2.65
N LEU A 100 -4.35 -1.34 -2.00
CA LEU A 100 -2.89 -1.17 -2.19
C LEU A 100 -2.45 -1.53 -3.62
N TYR A 101 -3.05 -2.54 -4.24
CA TYR A 101 -2.77 -2.90 -5.63
C TYR A 101 -3.20 -1.82 -6.63
N LYS A 102 -4.32 -1.14 -6.36
CA LYS A 102 -4.84 -0.04 -7.19
C LYS A 102 -4.20 1.31 -6.87
N ALA A 103 -3.34 1.37 -5.85
CA ALA A 103 -2.66 2.57 -5.43
C ALA A 103 -1.41 2.82 -6.28
N THR A 104 -1.43 3.92 -7.02
CA THR A 104 -0.33 4.39 -7.87
C THR A 104 0.26 5.67 -7.29
N LEU A 105 1.58 5.75 -7.29
CA LEU A 105 2.38 6.86 -6.77
C LEU A 105 3.30 7.41 -7.86
N ILE A 106 3.38 8.73 -7.92
CA ILE A 106 4.42 9.45 -8.65
C ILE A 106 5.17 10.29 -7.62
N ILE A 107 6.48 10.11 -7.55
CA ILE A 107 7.33 10.77 -6.56
C ILE A 107 8.32 11.67 -7.28
N ASP A 108 8.25 12.97 -7.03
CA ASP A 108 9.16 13.96 -7.56
C ASP A 108 10.01 14.52 -6.41
N VAL A 109 11.31 14.19 -6.42
CA VAL A 109 12.28 14.68 -5.44
C VAL A 109 12.95 15.92 -6.02
N VAL A 110 12.73 17.05 -5.36
CA VAL A 110 13.14 18.37 -5.86
C VAL A 110 14.63 18.38 -6.21
N ASN A 111 14.93 18.75 -7.46
CA ASN A 111 16.29 18.86 -8.00
C ASN A 111 17.13 17.56 -7.96
N LYS A 112 16.52 16.37 -7.89
CA LYS A 112 17.25 15.09 -7.88
C LYS A 112 16.77 14.10 -8.93
N TYR A 113 15.56 13.58 -8.76
CA TYR A 113 15.01 12.55 -9.63
C TYR A 113 13.50 12.46 -9.47
N ARG A 114 12.84 11.95 -10.51
CA ARG A 114 11.42 11.63 -10.50
C ARG A 114 11.24 10.13 -10.72
N ILE A 115 10.36 9.52 -9.94
CA ILE A 115 9.99 8.12 -10.05
C ILE A 115 8.51 8.05 -10.40
N GLY A 116 8.16 7.25 -11.42
CA GLY A 116 6.76 7.04 -11.81
C GLY A 116 6.24 7.96 -12.94
N ASP A 117 7.12 8.64 -13.68
CA ASP A 117 6.76 9.55 -14.78
C ASP A 117 7.71 9.46 -15.99
N GLY A 118 8.47 8.36 -16.08
CA GLY A 118 9.60 8.24 -17.03
C GLY A 118 9.25 7.64 -18.39
N ASP A 119 8.00 7.21 -18.61
CA ASP A 119 7.58 6.63 -19.88
C ASP A 119 6.39 7.44 -20.43
N SER A 120 6.43 7.71 -21.74
CA SER A 120 5.30 8.17 -22.55
C SER A 120 4.02 7.35 -22.38
N ASN A 121 4.11 6.15 -21.79
CA ASN A 121 3.00 5.27 -21.43
C ASN A 121 2.43 5.44 -20.00
N GLY A 122 2.97 6.34 -19.17
CA GLY A 122 2.40 6.67 -17.87
C GLY A 122 2.63 5.63 -16.75
N ASP A 123 3.83 5.07 -16.67
CA ASP A 123 4.19 4.08 -15.64
C ASP A 123 4.44 4.73 -14.27
N GLY A 124 3.36 4.92 -13.50
CA GLY A 124 3.44 5.23 -12.07
C GLY A 124 3.88 4.02 -11.23
N ILE A 125 4.43 4.27 -10.03
CA ILE A 125 4.82 3.20 -9.10
C ILE A 125 3.58 2.64 -8.43
N ARG A 126 3.33 1.33 -8.54
CA ARG A 126 2.27 0.67 -7.76
C ARG A 126 2.78 0.21 -6.40
N MET A 127 1.97 0.31 -5.35
CA MET A 127 2.36 -0.18 -4.02
C MET A 127 2.43 -1.71 -3.94
N ILE A 128 1.61 -2.39 -4.75
CA ILE A 128 1.69 -3.83 -5.01
C ILE A 128 1.58 -4.01 -6.53
N ASP A 129 2.63 -4.52 -7.17
CA ASP A 129 2.63 -4.68 -8.63
C ASP A 129 1.70 -5.81 -9.09
N ARG A 130 1.66 -6.92 -8.35
CA ARG A 130 0.79 -8.07 -8.64
C ARG A 130 0.50 -8.85 -7.37
N PHE A 131 -0.72 -9.37 -7.26
CA PHE A 131 -1.07 -10.36 -6.25
C PHE A 131 -2.03 -11.39 -6.85
N ARG A 132 -2.09 -12.58 -6.25
CA ARG A 132 -3.05 -13.63 -6.59
C ARG A 132 -3.56 -14.29 -5.31
N TYR A 133 -4.87 -14.43 -5.21
CA TYR A 133 -5.47 -15.27 -4.18
C TYR A 133 -5.56 -16.71 -4.65
N ASP A 134 -5.17 -17.63 -3.79
CA ASP A 134 -5.48 -19.04 -3.99
C ASP A 134 -6.93 -19.28 -3.59
N ALA A 135 -7.79 -19.49 -4.60
CA ALA A 135 -9.21 -19.77 -4.41
C ALA A 135 -9.49 -21.22 -3.96
N SER A 136 -8.48 -22.10 -3.99
CA SER A 136 -8.63 -23.52 -3.61
C SER A 136 -8.58 -23.75 -2.10
N ARG A 137 -7.94 -22.83 -1.35
CA ARG A 137 -7.94 -22.84 0.11
C ARG A 137 -9.21 -22.14 0.62
N LYS A 138 -10.18 -22.94 1.08
CA LYS A 138 -11.38 -22.42 1.78
C LYS A 138 -10.92 -21.52 2.94
N GLN A 139 -11.38 -20.27 2.91
CA GLN A 139 -11.20 -19.28 3.98
C GLN A 139 -12.02 -19.65 5.21
#